data_AF-A0A3B1DU41-F1
#
_entry.id   AF-A0A3B1DU41-F1
#
_cell.length_a   1.000
_cell.length_b   1.000
_cell.length_c   1.000
_cell.angle_alpha   90.00
_cell.angle_beta   90.00
_cell.angle_gamma   90.00
#
_symmetry.space_group_name_H-M   'P 1'
#
loop_
_entity.id
_entity.type
_entity.pdbx_description
1 polymer ?
#
loop_
_entity_poly.entity_id
_entity_poly.type
_entity_poly.pdbx_seq_one_letter_code
_entity_poly.pdbx_strand_id
1 'polypeptide(L)'
;MHITGKLMIFLLLIPLAATSVWMSARLYVVRNSWSKQVEDLAVKNIKGAHQINENEKRLKHLKDELARTMLSWGQNWDNVDAEGFVRSGRLIIETSNFGANQGIASRSAKPVLHVFRPEKDGVYSYLGPFRATTVRPQEASFEPTWKYRPVDVLNLEAGKWRFRSLIPSGHFARIDQLEAQLWESAVKLRDYQIEVAEQKKIIGKSEEALETRLGELLGNPAAKNIPGSPEFSKGYVATIDLEQQARNLLLDELDKLRRQVKIEYDRMMEKIQENKQLASQASDGGTPPIKTTEKKTNNKN
;
A
#
# COMPACT_ATOMS: atom_id res chain seq x y z
N MET A 1 -72.54 36.77 98.18
CA MET A 1 -72.20 36.06 96.92
C MET A 1 -72.71 34.63 97.00
N HIS A 2 -73.69 34.24 96.17
CA HIS A 2 -74.31 32.91 96.18
C HIS A 2 -73.37 31.82 95.64
N ILE A 3 -73.33 30.67 96.33
CA ILE A 3 -72.52 29.48 95.99
C ILE A 3 -72.86 28.94 94.58
N THR A 4 -74.12 29.08 94.15
CA THR A 4 -74.59 28.69 92.83
C THR A 4 -73.97 29.51 91.69
N GLY A 5 -73.70 30.80 91.92
CA GLY A 5 -72.99 31.65 90.95
C GLY A 5 -71.52 31.24 90.77
N LYS A 6 -70.86 30.79 91.85
CA LYS A 6 -69.48 30.29 91.77
C LYS A 6 -69.37 28.98 91.00
N LEU A 7 -70.36 28.08 91.15
CA LEU A 7 -70.42 26.81 90.43
C LEU A 7 -70.66 26.99 88.92
N MET A 8 -71.58 27.88 88.54
CA MET A 8 -71.81 28.23 87.12
C MET A 8 -70.58 28.87 86.46
N ILE A 9 -69.86 29.75 87.18
CA ILE A 9 -68.63 30.37 86.68
C ILE A 9 -67.55 29.30 86.44
N PHE A 10 -67.35 28.36 87.38
CA PHE A 10 -66.39 27.28 87.22
C PHE A 10 -66.73 26.33 86.05
N LEU A 11 -68.01 26.00 85.88
CA LEU A 11 -68.48 25.10 84.81
C LEU A 11 -68.32 25.72 83.41
N LEU A 12 -68.32 27.05 83.30
CA LEU A 12 -68.10 27.79 82.06
C LEU A 12 -66.61 28.07 81.79
N LEU A 13 -65.82 28.32 82.84
CA LEU A 13 -64.38 28.61 82.72
C LEU A 13 -63.53 27.41 82.31
N ILE A 14 -63.83 26.22 82.82
CA ILE A 14 -63.05 25.01 82.50
C ILE A 14 -63.07 24.66 80.99
N PRO A 15 -64.23 24.59 80.30
CA PRO A 15 -64.27 24.30 78.87
C PRO A 15 -63.69 25.44 78.01
N LEU A 16 -63.84 26.70 78.43
CA LEU A 16 -63.18 27.83 77.76
C LEU A 16 -61.65 27.77 77.90
N ALA A 17 -61.14 27.43 79.07
CA ALA A 17 -59.71 27.22 79.28
C ALA A 17 -59.20 26.05 78.42
N ALA A 18 -59.89 24.90 78.40
CA ALA A 18 -59.49 23.74 77.60
C ALA A 18 -59.50 24.01 76.08
N THR A 19 -60.53 24.69 75.57
CA THR A 19 -60.62 25.06 74.15
C THR A 19 -59.57 26.11 73.77
N SER A 20 -59.24 27.06 74.65
CA SER A 20 -58.16 28.02 74.43
C SER A 20 -56.79 27.36 74.35
N VAL A 21 -56.51 26.36 75.20
CA VAL A 21 -55.25 25.59 75.18
C VAL A 21 -55.17 24.72 73.93
N TRP A 22 -56.26 24.06 73.53
CA TRP A 22 -56.29 23.24 72.30
C TRP A 22 -56.12 24.08 71.03
N MET A 23 -56.81 25.23 70.94
CA MET A 23 -56.62 26.21 69.86
C MET A 23 -55.18 26.73 69.83
N SER A 24 -54.60 27.06 70.98
CA SER A 24 -53.21 27.52 71.07
C SER A 24 -52.22 26.44 70.63
N ALA A 25 -52.46 25.18 70.96
CA ALA A 25 -51.63 24.05 70.52
C ALA A 25 -51.73 23.84 69.00
N ARG A 26 -52.94 23.89 68.42
CA ARG A 26 -53.15 23.84 66.96
C ARG A 26 -52.47 25.02 66.26
N LEU A 27 -52.60 26.22 66.80
CA LEU A 27 -51.96 27.43 66.27
C LEU A 27 -50.44 27.33 66.32
N TYR A 28 -49.88 26.73 67.37
CA TYR A 28 -48.44 26.48 67.47
C TYR A 28 -47.95 25.47 66.44
N VAL A 29 -48.69 24.37 66.21
CA VAL A 29 -48.36 23.37 65.17
C VAL A 29 -48.41 24.00 63.77
N VAL A 30 -49.45 24.80 63.48
CA VAL A 30 -49.56 25.52 62.21
C VAL A 30 -48.43 26.54 62.06
N ARG A 31 -48.15 27.36 63.09
CA ARG A 31 -47.02 28.30 63.05
C ARG A 31 -45.69 27.57 62.79
N ASN A 32 -45.48 26.42 63.41
CA ASN A 32 -44.26 25.64 63.22
C ASN A 32 -44.17 25.03 61.82
N SER A 33 -45.27 24.55 61.25
CA SER A 33 -45.28 24.03 59.87
C SER A 33 -45.04 25.13 58.84
N TRP A 34 -45.63 26.31 59.01
CA TRP A 34 -45.36 27.48 58.18
C TRP A 34 -43.91 27.96 58.32
N SER A 35 -43.37 27.97 59.55
CA SER A 35 -41.97 28.35 59.79
C SER A 35 -41.00 27.39 59.08
N LYS A 36 -41.26 26.08 59.14
CA LYS A 36 -40.50 25.06 58.39
C LYS A 36 -40.62 25.24 56.89
N GLN A 37 -41.81 25.51 56.36
CA GLN A 37 -42.00 25.75 54.93
C GLN A 37 -41.25 27.00 54.44
N VAL A 38 -41.24 28.07 55.24
CA VAL A 38 -40.48 29.29 54.92
C VAL A 38 -38.98 29.01 54.95
N GLU A 39 -38.49 28.24 55.93
CA GLU A 39 -37.09 27.83 56.01
C GLU A 39 -36.68 26.94 54.83
N ASP A 40 -37.48 25.95 54.47
CA ASP A 40 -37.25 25.08 53.31
C ASP A 40 -37.25 25.87 51.99
N LEU A 41 -38.18 26.83 51.83
CA LEU A 41 -38.21 27.72 50.67
C LEU A 41 -36.99 28.64 50.63
N ALA A 42 -36.54 29.18 51.76
CA ALA A 42 -35.33 29.98 51.85
C ALA A 42 -34.10 29.15 51.43
N VAL A 43 -33.96 27.92 51.93
CA VAL A 43 -32.87 27.01 51.55
C VAL A 43 -32.94 26.66 50.05
N LYS A 44 -34.12 26.38 49.51
CA LYS A 44 -34.32 26.12 48.08
C LYS A 44 -33.98 27.34 47.22
N ASN A 45 -34.35 28.54 47.64
CA ASN A 45 -34.01 29.78 46.95
C ASN A 45 -32.50 30.04 46.96
N ILE A 46 -31.83 29.83 48.11
CA ILE A 46 -30.37 29.96 48.22
C ILE A 46 -29.67 28.94 47.30
N LYS A 47 -30.08 27.67 47.34
CA LYS A 47 -29.54 26.62 46.45
C LYS A 47 -29.79 26.93 44.97
N GLY A 48 -30.99 27.40 44.63
CA GLY A 48 -31.35 27.82 43.28
C GLY A 48 -30.51 29.00 42.80
N ALA A 49 -30.30 30.01 43.64
CA ALA A 49 -29.44 31.16 43.34
C ALA A 49 -27.99 30.73 43.11
N HIS A 50 -27.46 29.79 43.90
CA HIS A 50 -26.13 29.22 43.67
C HIS A 50 -26.03 28.49 42.33
N GLN A 51 -27.01 27.64 42.00
CA GLN A 51 -27.03 26.91 40.72
C GLN A 51 -27.13 27.85 39.51
N ILE A 52 -27.94 28.91 39.60
CA ILE A 52 -28.03 29.93 38.55
C ILE A 52 -26.66 30.59 38.35
N ASN A 53 -26.00 31.02 39.42
CA ASN A 53 -24.67 31.65 39.34
C ASN A 53 -23.60 30.69 38.78
N GLU A 54 -23.61 29.41 39.17
CA GLU A 54 -22.71 28.41 38.58
C GLU A 54 -22.98 28.19 37.09
N ASN A 55 -24.25 28.11 36.68
CA ASN A 55 -24.61 27.96 35.28
C ASN A 55 -24.26 29.20 34.45
N GLU A 56 -24.43 30.40 34.99
CA GLU A 56 -24.00 31.65 34.36
C GLU A 56 -22.48 31.68 34.16
N LYS A 57 -21.71 31.27 35.18
CA LYS A 57 -20.25 31.14 35.07
C LYS A 57 -19.85 30.12 33.99
N ARG A 58 -20.51 28.95 33.95
CA ARG A 58 -20.26 27.92 32.93
C ARG A 58 -20.61 28.42 31.53
N LEU A 59 -21.74 29.09 31.36
CA LEU A 59 -22.16 29.67 30.09
C LEU A 59 -21.16 30.73 29.62
N LYS A 60 -20.72 31.62 30.51
CA LYS A 60 -19.69 32.61 30.20
C LYS A 60 -18.38 31.93 29.79
N HIS A 61 -17.93 30.94 30.55
CA HIS A 61 -16.72 30.19 30.23
C HIS A 61 -16.81 29.50 28.87
N LEU A 62 -17.91 28.82 28.56
CA LEU A 62 -18.15 28.17 27.27
C LEU A 62 -18.22 29.20 26.13
N LYS A 63 -18.81 30.37 26.35
CA LYS A 63 -18.80 31.46 25.37
C LYS A 63 -17.38 31.97 25.12
N ASP A 64 -16.58 32.13 26.17
CA ASP A 64 -15.19 32.57 26.05
C ASP A 64 -14.33 31.51 25.34
N GLU A 65 -14.54 30.22 25.63
CA GLU A 65 -13.89 29.12 24.92
C GLU A 65 -14.33 29.03 23.45
N LEU A 66 -15.62 29.18 23.18
CA LEU A 66 -16.15 29.25 21.82
C LEU A 66 -15.59 30.45 21.07
N ALA A 67 -15.49 31.62 21.70
CA ALA A 67 -14.88 32.80 21.10
C ALA A 67 -13.38 32.58 20.80
N ARG A 68 -12.62 32.02 21.75
CA ARG A 68 -11.19 31.68 21.56
C ARG A 68 -10.98 30.67 20.45
N THR A 69 -11.79 29.62 20.41
CA THR A 69 -11.72 28.62 19.36
C THR A 69 -12.11 29.22 18.02
N MET A 70 -13.21 29.97 17.91
CA MET A 70 -13.62 30.64 16.67
C MET A 70 -12.57 31.63 16.15
N LEU A 71 -11.93 32.42 17.03
CA LEU A 71 -10.87 33.34 16.66
C LEU A 71 -9.69 32.62 15.98
N SER A 72 -9.37 31.39 16.40
CA SER A 72 -8.28 30.60 15.80
C SER A 72 -8.56 30.11 14.37
N TRP A 73 -9.81 30.17 13.91
CA TRP A 73 -10.20 29.80 12.54
C TRP A 73 -10.31 31.02 11.60
N GLY A 74 -10.10 32.24 12.11
CA GLY A 74 -10.22 33.47 11.36
C GLY A 74 -11.62 33.69 10.77
N GLN A 75 -11.69 34.42 9.66
CA GLN A 75 -12.91 34.62 8.90
C GLN A 75 -13.36 33.30 8.22
N ASN A 76 -14.64 32.98 8.37
CA ASN A 76 -15.32 31.86 7.71
C ASN A 76 -16.33 32.37 6.68
N TRP A 77 -16.46 31.61 5.59
CA TRP A 77 -17.53 31.77 4.62
C TRP A 77 -18.17 30.42 4.38
N ASP A 78 -19.44 30.32 4.74
CA ASP A 78 -20.23 29.10 4.63
C ASP A 78 -21.17 29.20 3.41
N ASN A 79 -21.51 28.05 2.82
CA ASN A 79 -22.46 27.93 1.72
C ASN A 79 -22.11 28.73 0.45
N VAL A 80 -20.82 28.80 0.12
CA VAL A 80 -20.33 29.41 -1.11
C VAL A 80 -20.60 28.48 -2.28
N ASP A 81 -21.26 28.98 -3.32
CA ASP A 81 -21.40 28.24 -4.58
C ASP A 81 -20.03 28.13 -5.25
N ALA A 82 -19.50 26.91 -5.29
CA ALA A 82 -18.19 26.64 -5.86
C ALA A 82 -18.23 25.40 -6.73
N GLU A 83 -17.43 25.43 -7.79
CA GLU A 83 -17.23 24.32 -8.71
C GLU A 83 -15.74 24.18 -8.99
N GLY A 84 -15.22 22.95 -8.95
CA GLY A 84 -13.83 22.66 -9.24
C GLY A 84 -13.69 21.94 -10.57
N PHE A 85 -12.83 22.43 -11.46
CA PHE A 85 -12.57 21.79 -12.73
C PHE A 85 -11.09 21.90 -13.12
N VAL A 86 -10.65 21.07 -14.07
CA VAL A 86 -9.30 21.15 -14.64
C VAL A 86 -9.36 21.82 -16.00
N ARG A 87 -8.69 22.96 -16.12
CA ARG A 87 -8.55 23.70 -17.37
C ARG A 87 -7.08 23.85 -17.68
N SER A 88 -6.67 23.44 -18.88
CA SER A 88 -5.27 23.56 -19.35
C SER A 88 -4.25 22.92 -18.39
N GLY A 89 -4.59 21.78 -17.78
CA GLY A 89 -3.70 21.07 -16.85
C GLY A 89 -3.50 21.77 -15.49
N ARG A 90 -4.40 22.68 -15.12
CA ARG A 90 -4.44 23.30 -13.80
C ARG A 90 -5.80 23.07 -13.15
N LEU A 91 -5.80 22.72 -11.87
CA LEU A 91 -6.99 22.69 -11.05
C LEU A 91 -7.39 24.12 -10.70
N ILE A 92 -8.61 24.50 -11.07
CA ILE A 92 -9.19 25.80 -10.77
C ILE A 92 -10.50 25.56 -10.02
N ILE A 93 -10.70 26.27 -8.92
CA ILE A 93 -12.01 26.40 -8.27
C ILE A 93 -12.57 27.75 -8.67
N GLU A 94 -13.74 27.77 -9.27
CA GLU A 94 -14.49 28.99 -9.53
C GLU A 94 -15.65 29.08 -8.54
N THR A 95 -15.88 30.29 -8.04
CA THR A 95 -16.96 30.57 -7.10
C THR A 95 -17.93 31.58 -7.67
N SER A 96 -19.21 31.31 -7.47
CA SER A 96 -20.32 32.20 -7.80
C SER A 96 -20.80 32.90 -6.53
N ASN A 97 -21.11 34.20 -6.63
CA ASN A 97 -21.53 35.04 -5.50
C ASN A 97 -20.53 35.14 -4.34
N PHE A 98 -19.25 34.87 -4.61
CA PHE A 98 -18.15 34.96 -3.64
C PHE A 98 -16.94 35.58 -4.31
N GLY A 99 -16.58 36.79 -3.87
CA GLY A 99 -15.58 37.66 -4.47
C GLY A 99 -15.17 38.80 -3.54
N ALA A 100 -14.75 39.93 -4.11
CA ALA A 100 -14.25 41.08 -3.36
C ALA A 100 -15.29 41.69 -2.42
N ASN A 101 -16.59 41.65 -2.78
CA ASN A 101 -17.66 42.21 -1.95
C ASN A 101 -17.84 41.44 -0.62
N GLN A 102 -17.39 40.18 -0.57
CA GLN A 102 -17.46 39.30 0.59
C GLN A 102 -16.21 39.41 1.48
N GLY A 103 -15.33 40.38 1.21
CA GLY A 103 -14.14 40.65 2.01
C GLY A 103 -12.91 39.84 1.60
N ILE A 104 -12.93 39.17 0.44
CA ILE A 104 -11.73 38.55 -0.13
C ILE A 104 -10.80 39.67 -0.58
N ALA A 105 -9.63 39.79 0.08
CA ALA A 105 -8.70 40.91 -0.12
C ALA A 105 -8.42 41.19 -1.61
N SER A 106 -8.71 42.42 -2.04
CA SER A 106 -8.66 42.82 -3.45
C SER A 106 -7.23 43.07 -3.95
N ARG A 107 -6.95 42.50 -5.11
CA ARG A 107 -5.89 42.76 -6.12
C ARG A 107 -4.39 42.75 -5.76
N SER A 108 -3.93 43.02 -4.54
CA SER A 108 -2.47 42.98 -4.25
C SER A 108 -2.00 41.80 -3.39
N ALA A 109 -2.86 41.21 -2.56
CA ALA A 109 -2.41 40.23 -1.56
C ALA A 109 -2.58 38.75 -1.95
N LYS A 110 -3.27 38.43 -3.07
CA LYS A 110 -3.61 37.04 -3.51
C LYS A 110 -3.79 36.08 -2.33
N PRO A 111 -4.84 36.25 -1.51
CA PRO A 111 -4.99 35.53 -0.26
C PRO A 111 -5.03 34.02 -0.50
N VAL A 112 -4.45 33.27 0.44
CA VAL A 112 -4.59 31.81 0.52
C VAL A 112 -5.76 31.50 1.42
N LEU A 113 -6.75 30.78 0.91
CA LEU A 113 -7.92 30.32 1.64
C LEU A 113 -7.91 28.80 1.74
N HIS A 114 -8.45 28.30 2.84
CA HIS A 114 -8.62 26.88 3.11
C HIS A 114 -10.00 26.43 2.69
N VAL A 115 -10.05 25.45 1.80
CA VAL A 115 -11.28 25.02 1.13
C VAL A 115 -11.78 23.71 1.71
N PHE A 116 -13.09 23.67 1.98
CA PHE A 116 -13.81 22.52 2.50
C PHE A 116 -14.97 22.20 1.56
N ARG A 117 -14.95 21.00 0.98
CA ARG A 117 -15.98 20.51 0.06
C ARG A 117 -17.06 19.76 0.86
N PRO A 118 -18.35 19.92 0.55
CA PRO A 118 -19.38 19.06 1.11
C PRO A 118 -19.22 17.63 0.59
N GLU A 119 -19.45 16.67 1.46
CA GLU A 119 -19.56 15.25 1.16
C GLU A 119 -21.03 14.81 1.28
N LYS A 120 -21.34 13.61 0.79
CA LYS A 120 -22.63 12.97 1.05
C LYS A 120 -22.80 12.90 2.57
N ASP A 121 -23.97 13.25 3.09
CA ASP A 121 -24.31 13.34 4.52
C ASP A 121 -24.03 14.69 5.23
N GLY A 122 -23.66 15.74 4.47
CA GLY A 122 -23.50 17.09 5.05
C GLY A 122 -22.22 17.25 5.90
N VAL A 123 -21.34 16.26 5.86
CA VAL A 123 -19.96 16.35 6.36
C VAL A 123 -19.13 17.16 5.38
N TYR A 124 -18.15 17.92 5.88
CA TYR A 124 -17.22 18.67 5.03
C TYR A 124 -15.85 18.01 5.03
N SER A 125 -15.32 17.73 3.85
CA SER A 125 -13.96 17.23 3.65
C SER A 125 -13.01 18.37 3.32
N TYR A 126 -11.84 18.38 3.95
CA TYR A 126 -10.83 19.40 3.71
C TYR A 126 -10.06 19.10 2.42
N LEU A 127 -10.14 20.02 1.45
CA LEU A 127 -9.48 19.85 0.16
C LEU A 127 -8.05 20.41 0.15
N GLY A 128 -7.79 21.47 0.91
CA GLY A 128 -6.46 22.07 1.00
C GLY A 128 -6.44 23.59 0.97
N PRO A 129 -5.22 24.17 0.96
CA PRO A 129 -5.00 25.59 0.73
C PRO A 129 -5.04 25.95 -0.75
N PHE A 130 -5.76 27.01 -1.08
CA PHE A 130 -5.94 27.54 -2.43
C PHE A 130 -5.67 29.04 -2.46
N ARG A 131 -4.86 29.48 -3.41
CA ARG A 131 -4.53 30.88 -3.63
C ARG A 131 -5.49 31.51 -4.62
N ALA A 132 -6.05 32.65 -4.24
CA ALA A 132 -6.88 33.44 -5.15
C ALA A 132 -6.02 33.97 -6.33
N THR A 133 -6.44 33.64 -7.56
CA THR A 133 -5.78 34.09 -8.79
C THR A 133 -6.50 35.28 -9.42
N THR A 134 -7.82 35.18 -9.52
CA THR A 134 -8.71 36.23 -10.01
C THR A 134 -9.75 36.52 -8.95
N VAL A 135 -9.92 37.79 -8.57
CA VAL A 135 -10.97 38.23 -7.64
C VAL A 135 -11.75 39.36 -8.30
N ARG A 136 -13.02 39.09 -8.60
CA ARG A 136 -14.03 40.05 -9.10
C ARG A 136 -15.00 40.38 -7.96
N PRO A 137 -15.89 41.37 -8.11
CA PRO A 137 -16.84 41.74 -7.05
C PRO A 137 -17.70 40.58 -6.53
N GLN A 138 -18.13 39.66 -7.40
CA GLN A 138 -19.02 38.54 -7.07
C GLN A 138 -18.46 37.16 -7.43
N GLU A 139 -17.26 37.09 -8.00
CA GLU A 139 -16.65 35.84 -8.45
C GLU A 139 -15.19 35.80 -8.02
N ALA A 140 -14.69 34.62 -7.74
CA ALA A 140 -13.28 34.39 -7.51
C ALA A 140 -12.84 33.06 -8.13
N SER A 141 -11.61 33.05 -8.61
CA SER A 141 -10.95 31.84 -9.10
C SER A 141 -9.77 31.54 -8.19
N PHE A 142 -9.61 30.27 -7.83
CA PHE A 142 -8.56 29.82 -6.95
C PHE A 142 -7.75 28.68 -7.57
N GLU A 143 -6.44 28.70 -7.36
CA GLU A 143 -5.52 27.61 -7.74
C GLU A 143 -4.93 26.98 -6.46
N PRO A 144 -4.74 25.65 -6.41
CA PRO A 144 -4.13 25.00 -5.26
C PRO A 144 -2.69 25.47 -5.08
N THR A 145 -2.24 25.62 -3.84
CA THR A 145 -0.82 25.91 -3.55
C THR A 145 0.06 24.65 -3.50
N TRP A 146 -0.57 23.48 -3.62
CA TRP A 146 0.04 22.16 -3.54
C TRP A 146 -0.05 21.46 -4.91
N LYS A 147 0.77 20.42 -5.09
CA LYS A 147 0.74 19.60 -6.32
C LYS A 147 -0.37 18.58 -6.20
N TYR A 148 -1.40 18.70 -7.03
CA TYR A 148 -2.52 17.76 -7.03
C TYR A 148 -2.23 16.51 -7.88
N ARG A 149 -2.81 15.38 -7.48
CA ARG A 149 -2.75 14.12 -8.24
C ARG A 149 -3.99 14.01 -9.12
N PRO A 150 -3.93 13.28 -10.26
CA PRO A 150 -5.09 13.10 -11.12
C PRO A 150 -6.32 12.53 -10.38
N VAL A 151 -6.10 11.64 -9.40
CA VAL A 151 -7.15 11.04 -8.58
C VAL A 151 -7.86 12.06 -7.69
N ASP A 152 -7.16 13.11 -7.23
CA ASP A 152 -7.73 14.14 -6.35
C ASP A 152 -8.77 15.01 -7.09
N VAL A 153 -8.72 15.03 -8.42
CA VAL A 153 -9.62 15.83 -9.28
C VAL A 153 -10.88 15.07 -9.68
N LEU A 154 -10.92 13.75 -9.57
CA LEU A 154 -11.95 12.92 -10.19
C LEU A 154 -13.38 13.17 -9.67
N ASN A 155 -13.57 13.93 -8.58
CA ASN A 155 -14.87 14.12 -7.91
C ASN A 155 -15.13 15.56 -7.45
N LEU A 156 -14.71 16.58 -8.18
CA LEU A 156 -14.97 17.99 -7.80
C LEU A 156 -16.34 18.45 -8.31
N GLU A 157 -17.41 17.98 -7.67
CA GLU A 157 -18.77 18.39 -8.00
C GLU A 157 -19.06 19.83 -7.53
N ALA A 158 -19.89 20.53 -8.30
CA ALA A 158 -20.43 21.82 -7.89
C ALA A 158 -21.27 21.68 -6.61
N GLY A 159 -21.13 22.63 -5.69
CA GLY A 159 -21.92 22.61 -4.47
C GLY A 159 -21.69 23.79 -3.53
N LYS A 160 -22.26 23.67 -2.32
CA LYS A 160 -22.15 24.66 -1.24
C LYS A 160 -20.91 24.41 -0.40
N TRP A 161 -19.79 25.00 -0.79
CA TRP A 161 -18.50 24.82 -0.16
C TRP A 161 -18.28 25.80 0.99
N ARG A 162 -17.29 25.50 1.83
CA ARG A 162 -16.89 26.35 2.96
C ARG A 162 -15.45 26.80 2.75
N PHE A 163 -15.21 28.08 2.97
CA PHE A 163 -13.90 28.71 2.88
C PHE A 163 -13.50 29.25 4.25
N ARG A 164 -12.22 29.15 4.59
CA ARG A 164 -11.66 29.74 5.81
C ARG A 164 -10.36 30.46 5.52
N SER A 165 -10.15 31.57 6.20
CA SER A 165 -8.89 32.32 6.09
C SER A 165 -7.73 31.66 6.85
N LEU A 166 -8.03 30.91 7.92
CA LEU A 166 -7.03 30.27 8.78
C LEU A 166 -7.50 28.89 9.23
N ILE A 167 -6.55 27.99 9.44
CA ILE A 167 -6.73 26.74 10.18
C ILE A 167 -5.82 26.80 11.43
N PRO A 168 -6.27 26.33 12.60
CA PRO A 168 -5.40 26.28 13.78
C PRO A 168 -4.13 25.44 13.53
N SER A 169 -2.98 25.93 14.01
CA SER A 169 -1.65 25.33 13.77
C SER A 169 -1.53 23.87 14.19
N GLY A 170 -2.28 23.43 15.22
CA GLY A 170 -2.30 22.02 15.65
C GLY A 170 -2.79 21.04 14.58
N HIS A 171 -3.64 21.49 13.65
CA HIS A 171 -4.10 20.66 12.53
C HIS A 171 -3.11 20.66 11.36
N PHE A 172 -2.38 21.76 11.13
CA PHE A 172 -1.40 21.88 10.06
C PHE A 172 -0.30 20.83 10.16
N ALA A 173 0.32 20.68 11.33
CA ALA A 173 1.39 19.69 11.51
C ALA A 173 0.93 18.27 11.16
N ARG A 174 -0.33 17.93 11.50
CA ARG A 174 -0.92 16.63 11.15
C ARG A 174 -1.22 16.51 9.66
N ILE A 175 -1.73 17.55 9.03
CA ILE A 175 -1.99 17.58 7.58
C ILE A 175 -0.68 17.42 6.81
N ASP A 176 0.36 18.17 7.18
CA ASP A 176 1.68 18.11 6.53
C ASP A 176 2.30 16.72 6.68
N GLN A 177 2.16 16.10 7.86
CA GLN A 177 2.62 14.72 8.09
C GLN A 177 1.86 13.72 7.22
N LEU A 178 0.53 13.85 7.11
CA LEU A 178 -0.29 12.98 6.26
C LEU A 178 0.05 13.18 4.78
N GLU A 179 0.30 14.41 4.35
CA GLU A 179 0.73 14.70 2.98
C GLU A 179 2.10 14.07 2.67
N ALA A 180 3.06 14.19 3.60
CA ALA A 180 4.36 13.55 3.45
C ALA A 180 4.24 12.02 3.34
N GLN A 181 3.40 11.39 4.17
CA GLN A 181 3.12 9.95 4.09
C GLN A 181 2.44 9.54 2.77
N LEU A 182 1.50 10.36 2.28
CA LEU A 182 0.86 10.14 0.99
C LEU A 182 1.86 10.25 -0.15
N TRP A 183 2.80 11.19 -0.09
CA TRP A 183 3.87 11.28 -1.09
C TRP A 183 4.83 10.11 -1.04
N GLU A 184 5.26 9.71 0.15
CA GLU A 184 6.14 8.55 0.32
C GLU A 184 5.49 7.27 -0.24
N SER A 185 4.22 7.03 0.07
CA SER A 185 3.47 5.89 -0.45
C SER A 185 3.28 5.94 -1.96
N ALA A 186 3.04 7.12 -2.54
CA ALA A 186 2.93 7.29 -3.98
C ALA A 186 4.27 7.00 -4.71
N VAL A 187 5.39 7.44 -4.14
CA VAL A 187 6.73 7.14 -4.67
C VAL A 187 6.99 5.64 -4.62
N LYS A 188 6.75 4.99 -3.46
CA LYS A 188 6.90 3.53 -3.33
C LYS A 188 6.04 2.78 -4.34
N LEU A 189 4.78 3.17 -4.51
CA LEU A 189 3.89 2.54 -5.48
C LEU A 189 4.44 2.64 -6.90
N ARG A 190 4.93 3.82 -7.31
CA ARG A 190 5.54 4.02 -8.62
C ARG A 190 6.78 3.13 -8.79
N ASP A 191 7.64 3.06 -7.78
CA ASP A 191 8.86 2.27 -7.85
C ASP A 191 8.54 0.76 -7.96
N TYR A 192 7.53 0.27 -7.22
CA TYR A 192 7.01 -1.09 -7.39
C TYR A 192 6.44 -1.35 -8.79
N GLN A 193 5.73 -0.39 -9.39
CA GLN A 193 5.21 -0.54 -10.75
C GLN A 193 6.33 -0.66 -11.78
N ILE A 194 7.42 0.10 -11.61
CA ILE A 194 8.61 0.01 -12.46
C ILE A 194 9.26 -1.36 -12.28
N GLU A 195 9.48 -1.80 -11.03
CA GLU A 195 10.08 -3.09 -10.73
C GLU A 195 9.28 -4.25 -11.33
N VAL A 196 7.95 -4.23 -11.19
CA VAL A 196 7.07 -5.25 -11.77
C VAL A 196 7.17 -5.26 -13.31
N ALA A 197 7.26 -4.08 -13.94
CA ALA A 197 7.42 -4.00 -15.39
C ALA A 197 8.78 -4.58 -15.85
N GLU A 198 9.85 -4.33 -15.09
CA GLU A 198 11.17 -4.89 -15.35
C GLU A 198 11.20 -6.42 -15.15
N GLN A 199 10.60 -6.92 -14.08
CA GLN A 199 10.49 -8.36 -13.82
C GLN A 199 9.74 -9.07 -14.96
N LYS A 200 8.63 -8.50 -15.44
CA LYS A 200 7.90 -9.04 -16.61
C LYS A 200 8.77 -9.10 -17.85
N LYS A 201 9.61 -8.08 -18.09
CA LYS A 201 10.55 -8.07 -19.21
C LYS A 201 11.62 -9.16 -19.08
N ILE A 202 12.14 -9.39 -17.86
CA ILE A 202 13.13 -10.45 -17.59
C ILE A 202 12.50 -11.83 -17.78
N ILE A 203 11.27 -12.04 -17.29
CA ILE A 203 10.54 -13.29 -17.49
C ILE A 203 10.36 -13.56 -18.99
N GLY A 204 9.85 -12.60 -19.75
CA GLY A 204 9.66 -12.77 -21.20
C GLY A 204 10.96 -13.10 -21.95
N LYS A 205 12.08 -12.46 -21.60
CA LYS A 205 13.40 -12.80 -22.16
C LYS A 205 13.89 -14.19 -21.75
N SER A 206 13.56 -14.61 -20.54
CA SER A 206 13.96 -15.93 -20.01
C SER A 206 13.16 -17.04 -20.67
N GLU A 207 11.87 -16.81 -20.92
CA GLU A 207 11.00 -17.69 -21.70
C GLU A 207 11.51 -17.82 -23.14
N GLU A 208 11.83 -16.70 -23.81
CA GLU A 208 12.42 -16.71 -25.16
C GLU A 208 13.76 -17.47 -25.22
N ALA A 209 14.64 -17.26 -24.23
CA ALA A 209 15.90 -17.97 -24.14
C ALA A 209 15.71 -19.48 -23.87
N LEU A 210 14.72 -19.84 -23.06
CA LEU A 210 14.37 -21.23 -22.79
C LEU A 210 13.80 -21.90 -24.06
N GLU A 211 12.90 -21.23 -24.78
CA GLU A 211 12.37 -21.71 -26.05
C GLU A 211 13.47 -21.90 -27.09
N THR A 212 14.40 -20.94 -27.19
CA THR A 212 15.57 -21.04 -28.07
C THR A 212 16.41 -22.28 -27.73
N ARG A 213 16.73 -22.50 -26.45
CA ARG A 213 17.50 -23.68 -26.01
C ARG A 213 16.75 -24.98 -26.24
N LEU A 214 15.43 -25.01 -26.02
CA LEU A 214 14.62 -26.18 -26.31
C LEU A 214 14.61 -26.47 -27.81
N GLY A 215 14.51 -25.43 -28.65
CA GLY A 215 14.63 -25.55 -30.11
C GLY A 215 16.00 -26.05 -30.56
N GLU A 216 17.08 -25.60 -29.92
CA GLU A 216 18.44 -26.11 -30.16
C GLU A 216 18.59 -27.58 -29.76
N LEU A 217 18.07 -27.97 -28.59
CA LEU A 217 18.20 -29.34 -28.05
C LEU A 217 17.34 -30.35 -28.81
N LEU A 218 16.08 -30.02 -29.04
CA LEU A 218 15.07 -30.91 -29.63
C LEU A 218 15.00 -30.77 -31.16
N GLY A 219 15.56 -29.70 -31.70
CA GLY A 219 15.47 -29.37 -33.11
C GLY A 219 14.20 -28.62 -33.47
N ASN A 220 14.25 -27.87 -34.55
CA ASN A 220 13.09 -27.23 -35.14
C ASN A 220 12.72 -27.96 -36.45
N PRO A 221 11.59 -28.68 -36.52
CA PRO A 221 11.18 -29.41 -37.73
C PRO A 221 10.86 -28.49 -38.91
N ALA A 222 10.63 -27.20 -38.66
CA ALA A 222 10.44 -26.19 -39.69
C ALA A 222 11.77 -25.56 -40.18
N ALA A 223 12.89 -25.81 -39.50
CA ALA A 223 14.19 -25.30 -39.93
C ALA A 223 14.68 -26.06 -41.17
N LYS A 224 15.29 -25.32 -42.11
CA LYS A 224 15.85 -25.90 -43.32
C LYS A 224 16.99 -26.83 -42.93
N ASN A 225 16.91 -28.09 -43.35
CA ASN A 225 17.99 -29.05 -43.15
C ASN A 225 19.19 -28.61 -44.01
N ILE A 226 20.26 -28.18 -43.36
CA ILE A 226 21.51 -27.76 -44.01
C ILE A 226 22.42 -28.99 -44.08
N PRO A 227 22.89 -29.38 -45.28
CA PRO A 227 23.84 -30.48 -45.41
C PRO A 227 25.11 -30.19 -44.58
N GLY A 228 25.49 -31.13 -43.70
CA GLY A 228 26.63 -30.98 -42.79
C GLY A 228 26.31 -30.41 -41.41
N SER A 229 25.10 -29.87 -41.22
CA SER A 229 24.63 -29.34 -39.93
C SER A 229 23.19 -29.80 -39.61
N PRO A 230 22.96 -31.11 -39.40
CA PRO A 230 21.64 -31.64 -39.08
C PRO A 230 21.09 -31.15 -37.73
N GLU A 231 21.94 -30.62 -36.84
CA GLU A 231 21.63 -30.17 -35.48
C GLU A 231 20.54 -29.09 -35.46
N PHE A 232 20.50 -28.22 -36.45
CA PHE A 232 19.48 -27.17 -36.53
C PHE A 232 18.07 -27.70 -36.82
N SER A 233 17.96 -28.86 -37.50
CA SER A 233 16.67 -29.45 -37.89
C SER A 233 16.23 -30.59 -36.97
N LYS A 234 17.17 -31.44 -36.54
CA LYS A 234 16.91 -32.63 -35.72
C LYS A 234 17.21 -32.42 -34.23
N GLY A 235 17.90 -31.33 -33.90
CA GLY A 235 18.35 -31.05 -32.54
C GLY A 235 19.68 -31.69 -32.20
N TYR A 236 20.36 -31.13 -31.20
CA TYR A 236 21.62 -31.69 -30.70
C TYR A 236 21.47 -33.10 -30.14
N VAL A 237 20.33 -33.43 -29.49
CA VAL A 237 20.15 -34.75 -28.88
C VAL A 237 20.14 -35.85 -29.95
N ALA A 238 19.30 -35.71 -30.98
CA ALA A 238 19.20 -36.72 -32.04
C ALA A 238 20.47 -36.81 -32.90
N THR A 239 21.19 -35.70 -33.09
CA THR A 239 22.45 -35.71 -33.85
C THR A 239 23.56 -36.42 -33.10
N ILE A 240 23.70 -36.19 -31.78
CA ILE A 240 24.64 -36.93 -30.94
C ILE A 240 24.32 -38.43 -30.97
N ASP A 241 23.06 -38.83 -30.87
CA ASP A 241 22.67 -40.25 -30.93
C ASP A 241 23.06 -40.89 -32.27
N LEU A 242 22.87 -40.19 -33.39
CA LEU A 242 23.27 -40.67 -34.71
C LEU A 242 24.79 -40.79 -34.84
N GLU A 243 25.55 -39.81 -34.35
CA GLU A 243 27.01 -39.87 -34.36
C GLU A 243 27.54 -41.00 -33.46
N GLN A 244 26.91 -41.24 -32.31
CA GLN A 244 27.25 -42.36 -31.44
C GLN A 244 26.98 -43.71 -32.11
N GLN A 245 25.85 -43.86 -32.81
CA GLN A 245 25.56 -45.06 -33.58
C GLN A 245 26.59 -45.29 -34.69
N ALA A 246 26.93 -44.24 -35.45
CA ALA A 246 27.96 -44.32 -36.49
C ALA A 246 29.34 -44.69 -35.90
N ARG A 247 29.71 -44.09 -34.77
CA ARG A 247 30.94 -44.42 -34.04
C ARG A 247 30.95 -45.89 -33.60
N ASN A 248 29.85 -46.41 -33.07
CA ASN A 248 29.77 -47.80 -32.62
C ASN A 248 29.97 -48.78 -33.78
N LEU A 249 29.35 -48.51 -34.95
CA LEU A 249 29.56 -49.31 -36.15
C LEU A 249 31.02 -49.31 -36.61
N LEU A 250 31.67 -48.15 -36.61
CA LEU A 250 33.09 -48.03 -36.96
C LEU A 250 33.99 -48.78 -35.98
N LEU A 251 33.67 -48.77 -34.68
CA LEU A 251 34.39 -49.55 -33.67
C LEU A 251 34.24 -51.06 -33.90
N ASP A 252 33.02 -51.53 -34.24
CA ASP A 252 32.78 -52.93 -34.57
C ASP A 252 33.54 -53.37 -35.82
N GLU A 253 33.58 -52.53 -36.86
CA GLU A 253 34.36 -52.78 -38.07
C GLU A 253 35.87 -52.81 -37.79
N LEU A 254 36.36 -51.87 -36.98
CA LEU A 254 37.76 -51.84 -36.54
C LEU A 254 38.12 -53.12 -35.78
N ASP A 255 37.25 -53.60 -34.90
CA ASP A 255 37.48 -54.83 -34.14
C ASP A 255 37.44 -56.07 -35.03
N LYS A 256 36.55 -56.15 -36.02
CA LYS A 256 36.59 -57.20 -37.05
C LYS A 256 37.91 -57.18 -37.80
N LEU A 257 38.37 -56.00 -38.24
CA LEU A 257 39.63 -55.85 -38.95
C LEU A 257 40.82 -56.26 -38.08
N ARG A 258 40.84 -55.87 -36.80
CA ARG A 258 41.87 -56.30 -35.83
C ARG A 258 41.91 -57.81 -35.68
N ARG A 259 40.75 -58.46 -35.59
CA ARG A 259 40.66 -59.94 -35.52
C ARG A 259 41.18 -60.59 -36.81
N GLN A 260 40.85 -60.05 -37.98
CA GLN A 260 41.36 -60.55 -39.27
C GLN A 260 42.87 -60.41 -39.37
N VAL A 261 43.42 -59.23 -39.06
CA VAL A 261 44.86 -58.97 -39.06
C VAL A 261 45.57 -59.92 -38.10
N LYS A 262 45.01 -60.15 -36.90
CA LYS A 262 45.55 -61.13 -35.96
C LYS A 262 45.57 -62.54 -36.53
N ILE A 263 44.47 -63.02 -37.14
CA ILE A 263 44.40 -64.35 -37.75
C ILE A 263 45.44 -64.51 -38.86
N GLU A 264 45.56 -63.53 -39.76
CA GLU A 264 46.54 -63.62 -40.85
C GLU A 264 47.99 -63.53 -40.33
N TYR A 265 48.24 -62.75 -39.29
CA TYR A 265 49.53 -62.72 -38.62
C TYR A 265 49.87 -64.07 -37.97
N ASP A 266 48.92 -64.67 -37.25
CA ASP A 266 49.09 -65.98 -36.61
C ASP A 266 49.35 -67.07 -37.67
N ARG A 267 48.62 -67.06 -38.80
CA ARG A 267 48.87 -67.96 -39.95
C ARG A 267 50.24 -67.75 -40.58
N MET A 268 50.66 -66.50 -40.75
CA MET A 268 51.99 -66.18 -41.27
C MET A 268 53.07 -66.76 -40.34
N MET A 269 52.90 -66.60 -39.02
CA MET A 269 53.81 -67.15 -38.02
C MET A 269 53.83 -68.69 -38.01
N GLU A 270 52.67 -69.33 -38.16
CA GLU A 270 52.55 -70.78 -38.33
C GLU A 270 53.31 -71.26 -39.58
N LYS A 271 53.11 -70.61 -40.74
CA LYS A 271 53.85 -70.93 -41.98
C LYS A 271 55.36 -70.72 -41.85
N ILE A 272 55.80 -69.70 -41.13
CA ILE A 272 57.22 -69.50 -40.82
C ILE A 272 57.75 -70.65 -39.96
N GLN A 273 56.98 -71.12 -38.98
CA GLN A 273 57.37 -72.27 -38.15
C GLN A 273 57.39 -73.58 -38.95
N GLU A 274 56.38 -73.86 -39.78
CA GLU A 274 56.34 -75.01 -40.69
C GLU A 274 57.54 -75.00 -41.64
N ASN A 275 57.84 -73.87 -42.29
CA ASN A 275 59.00 -73.75 -43.18
C ASN A 275 60.32 -74.01 -42.45
N LYS A 276 60.46 -73.54 -41.19
CA LYS A 276 61.65 -73.86 -40.38
C LYS A 276 61.75 -75.36 -40.09
N GLN A 277 60.63 -76.02 -39.78
CA GLN A 277 60.59 -77.46 -39.56
C GLN A 277 60.92 -78.25 -40.84
N LEU A 278 60.31 -77.90 -41.96
CA LEU A 278 60.60 -78.52 -43.27
C LEU A 278 62.05 -78.31 -43.68
N ALA A 279 62.62 -77.12 -43.47
CA ALA A 279 64.03 -76.87 -43.72
C ALA A 279 64.94 -77.75 -42.86
N SER A 280 64.59 -77.97 -41.58
CA SER A 280 65.34 -78.90 -40.72
C SER A 280 65.19 -80.37 -41.14
N GLN A 281 64.01 -80.80 -41.63
CA GLN A 281 63.79 -82.15 -42.13
C GLN A 281 64.47 -82.40 -43.49
N ALA A 282 64.48 -81.39 -44.37
CA ALA A 282 65.20 -81.43 -45.64
C ALA A 282 66.72 -81.46 -45.44
N SER A 283 67.23 -80.87 -44.34
CA SER A 283 68.65 -81.04 -43.98
C SER A 283 69.00 -82.45 -43.47
N ASP A 284 68.04 -83.24 -43.01
CA ASP A 284 68.24 -84.65 -42.58
C ASP A 284 67.99 -85.67 -43.72
N GLY A 285 67.30 -85.28 -44.79
CA GLY A 285 66.99 -86.09 -45.97
C GLY A 285 67.97 -85.92 -47.14
N GLY A 286 69.26 -86.18 -46.93
CA GLY A 286 70.22 -86.51 -47.98
C GLY A 286 70.65 -85.39 -48.94
N THR A 287 71.73 -84.69 -48.60
CA THR A 287 72.76 -84.28 -49.58
C THR A 287 74.10 -84.12 -48.84
N PRO A 288 75.20 -84.77 -49.27
CA PRO A 288 76.51 -84.64 -48.62
C PRO A 288 77.05 -83.21 -48.78
N PRO A 289 77.85 -82.71 -47.82
CA PRO A 289 78.29 -81.32 -47.82
C PRO A 289 79.23 -81.05 -49.00
N ILE A 290 78.73 -80.30 -49.98
CA ILE A 290 79.57 -79.65 -50.99
C ILE A 290 80.19 -78.43 -50.32
N LYS A 291 81.52 -78.44 -50.25
CA LYS A 291 82.37 -77.32 -49.84
C LYS A 291 82.05 -76.09 -50.69
N THR A 292 81.71 -74.98 -50.05
CA THR A 292 81.82 -73.65 -50.67
C THR A 292 82.84 -72.83 -49.93
N THR A 293 83.95 -72.64 -50.64
CA THR A 293 85.08 -71.78 -50.33
C THR A 293 84.66 -70.33 -50.17
N GLU A 294 85.31 -69.69 -49.20
CA GLU A 294 85.42 -68.26 -48.94
C GLU A 294 85.24 -67.31 -50.12
N LYS A 295 84.51 -66.19 -49.88
CA LYS A 295 85.03 -64.87 -50.24
C LYS A 295 84.54 -63.77 -49.29
N LYS A 296 85.46 -63.34 -48.42
CA LYS A 296 85.44 -62.07 -47.69
C LYS A 296 85.50 -60.89 -48.66
N THR A 297 84.65 -59.89 -48.45
CA THR A 297 84.90 -58.44 -48.67
C THR A 297 83.68 -57.72 -48.05
N ASN A 298 83.72 -57.28 -46.79
CA ASN A 298 84.34 -56.05 -46.26
C ASN A 298 83.78 -54.73 -46.86
N ASN A 299 82.72 -54.23 -46.21
CA ASN A 299 82.59 -52.90 -45.59
C ASN A 299 82.46 -51.60 -46.42
N LYS A 300 81.71 -50.66 -45.82
CA LYS A 300 81.42 -49.22 -46.11
C LYS A 300 80.18 -48.97 -46.99
N ASN A 301 79.17 -48.17 -46.59
CA ASN A 301 78.97 -47.20 -45.50
C ASN A 301 77.56 -47.33 -44.92
#